data_AF-A0A7C2IEX6-F1
#
_entry.id   AF-A0A7C2IEX6-F1
#
_cell.length_a   1.000
_cell.length_b   1.000
_cell.length_c   1.000
_cell.angle_alpha   90.00
_cell.angle_beta   90.00
_cell.angle_gamma   90.00
#
_symmetry.space_group_name_H-M   'P 1'
#
loop_
_entity.id
_entity.type
_entity.pdbx_description
1 polymer ?
#
loop_
_entity_poly.entity_id
_entity_poly.type
_entity_poly.pdbx_seq_one_letter_code
_entity_poly.pdbx_strand_id
1 'polypeptide(L)'
;MRSMTGYGCGEAATPDTRVTVEIKTTNHRFRDIVVRTPRAYICFEDPVRHLVQAVISRGRAEVHLSIEEVGNRKIAVKVDKELAMTYYKILEDLRVFLALEEPVRLDNIISQPGVLVPSEIPADVNEIWPLIETATKTALAQLV
;
A
#
# COMPACT_ATOMS: atom_id res chain seq x y z
N MET A 1 -16.80 10.80 34.33
CA MET A 1 -15.91 9.65 34.02
C MET A 1 -16.10 9.32 32.55
N ARG A 2 -15.17 9.71 31.66
CA ARG A 2 -15.21 9.27 30.25
C ARG A 2 -14.61 7.87 30.20
N SER A 3 -15.36 6.94 29.61
CA SER A 3 -14.88 5.57 29.41
C SER A 3 -13.58 5.62 28.63
N MET A 4 -12.52 4.98 29.13
CA MET A 4 -11.17 4.94 28.50
C MET A 4 -11.13 3.97 27.30
N THR A 5 -12.24 3.86 26.57
CA THR A 5 -12.43 2.98 25.42
C THR A 5 -13.23 3.73 24.37
N GLY A 6 -12.52 4.41 23.48
CA GLY A 6 -13.11 5.14 22.36
C GLY A 6 -12.82 4.46 21.04
N TYR A 7 -13.81 4.46 20.17
CA TYR A 7 -13.70 4.07 18.77
C TYR A 7 -13.96 5.31 17.92
N GLY A 8 -13.15 5.50 16.89
CA GLY A 8 -13.35 6.56 15.90
C GLY A 8 -13.02 6.04 14.51
N CYS A 9 -13.83 6.43 13.52
CA CYS A 9 -13.60 6.08 12.13
C CYS A 9 -13.66 7.35 11.28
N GLY A 10 -12.67 7.53 10.43
CA GLY A 10 -12.60 8.65 9.51
C GLY A 10 -12.38 8.15 8.10
N GLU A 11 -13.06 8.76 7.15
CA GLU A 11 -12.92 8.46 5.74
C GLU A 11 -12.64 9.75 4.96
N ALA A 12 -11.75 9.66 3.98
CA ALA A 12 -11.50 10.71 3.01
C ALA A 12 -11.32 10.07 1.65
N ALA A 13 -11.91 10.65 0.61
CA ALA A 13 -11.86 10.08 -0.73
C ALA A 13 -11.73 11.14 -1.83
N THR A 14 -11.08 10.74 -2.91
CA THR A 14 -11.10 11.36 -4.24
C THR A 14 -11.87 10.43 -5.19
N PRO A 15 -12.12 10.84 -6.45
CA PRO A 15 -12.74 9.94 -7.44
C PRO A 15 -11.97 8.62 -7.66
N ASP A 16 -10.65 8.64 -7.44
CA ASP A 16 -9.77 7.51 -7.73
C ASP A 16 -9.31 6.73 -6.50
N THR A 17 -9.41 7.31 -5.29
CA THR A 17 -8.85 6.73 -4.07
C THR A 17 -9.73 7.02 -2.86
N ARG A 18 -10.00 6.00 -2.05
CA ARG A 18 -10.67 6.10 -0.75
C ARG A 18 -9.69 5.68 0.33
N VAL A 19 -9.60 6.48 1.38
CA VAL A 19 -8.78 6.22 2.55
C VAL A 19 -9.69 6.13 3.76
N THR A 20 -9.55 5.06 4.53
CA THR A 20 -10.28 4.84 5.78
C THR A 20 -9.28 4.65 6.91
N VAL A 21 -9.49 5.39 8.00
CA VAL A 21 -8.70 5.28 9.23
C VAL A 21 -9.61 4.91 10.38
N GLU A 22 -9.37 3.76 10.97
CA GLU A 22 -10.04 3.32 12.20
C GLU A 22 -9.09 3.46 13.38
N ILE A 23 -9.58 4.02 14.49
CA ILE A 23 -8.83 4.15 15.74
C ILE A 23 -9.62 3.49 16.85
N LYS A 24 -9.01 2.50 17.49
CA LYS A 24 -9.52 1.81 18.67
C LYS A 24 -8.63 2.13 19.86
N THR A 25 -9.21 2.71 20.91
CA THR A 25 -8.48 3.04 22.12
C THR A 25 -8.92 2.15 23.28
N THR A 26 -7.99 1.79 24.13
CA THR A 26 -8.23 0.99 25.33
C THR A 26 -7.49 1.56 26.52
N ASN A 27 -8.02 1.27 27.72
CA ASN A 27 -7.39 1.68 28.96
C ASN A 27 -6.12 0.89 29.19
N HIS A 28 -4.98 1.50 28.89
CA HIS A 28 -3.66 0.94 29.11
C HIS A 28 -2.85 1.84 30.02
N ARG A 29 -2.00 1.24 30.87
CA ARG A 29 -1.22 1.97 31.87
C ARG A 29 -0.25 2.97 31.24
N PHE A 30 0.32 2.60 30.11
CA PHE A 30 1.27 3.40 29.34
C PHE A 30 0.66 3.83 28.01
N ARG A 31 1.14 4.93 27.46
CA ARG A 31 0.79 5.35 26.10
C ARG A 31 1.48 4.42 25.11
N ASP A 32 0.68 3.67 24.36
CA ASP A 32 1.14 2.71 23.36
C ASP A 32 0.33 2.93 22.08
N ILE A 33 1.00 3.21 20.95
CA ILE A 33 0.32 3.55 19.69
C ILE A 33 0.85 2.62 18.61
N VAL A 34 -0.03 1.75 18.16
CA VAL A 34 0.24 0.77 17.12
C VAL A 34 -0.48 1.23 15.86
N VAL A 35 0.28 1.61 14.84
CA VAL A 35 -0.25 1.99 13.53
C VAL A 35 -0.04 0.81 12.58
N ARG A 36 -1.11 0.33 11.98
CA ARG A 36 -1.09 -0.75 10.98
C ARG A 36 -1.39 -0.13 9.62
N THR A 37 -0.39 -0.10 8.76
CA THR A 37 -0.49 0.41 7.39
C THR A 37 -0.30 -0.73 6.37
N PRO A 38 -0.85 -0.60 5.16
CA PRO A 38 -0.50 -1.48 4.05
C PRO A 38 0.99 -1.33 3.71
N ARG A 39 1.65 -2.40 3.25
CA ARG A 39 3.12 -2.40 2.96
C ARG A 39 3.54 -1.28 2.00
N ALA A 40 2.71 -0.98 1.01
CA ALA A 40 2.93 0.08 0.03
C ALA A 40 3.00 1.50 0.66
N TYR A 41 2.46 1.67 1.87
CA TYR A 41 2.21 2.95 2.53
C TYR A 41 2.87 3.03 3.91
N ILE A 42 3.90 2.22 4.15
CA ILE A 42 4.63 2.18 5.43
C ILE A 42 5.29 3.51 5.79
N CYS A 43 5.62 4.34 4.79
CA CYS A 43 6.16 5.68 4.98
C CYS A 43 5.21 6.62 5.78
N PHE A 44 3.91 6.33 5.82
CA PHE A 44 2.94 7.12 6.58
C PHE A 44 2.77 6.68 8.04
N GLU A 45 3.44 5.61 8.47
CA GLU A 45 3.29 5.09 9.83
C GLU A 45 3.72 6.12 10.88
N ASP A 46 4.90 6.73 10.72
CA ASP A 46 5.42 7.75 11.64
C ASP A 46 4.60 9.05 11.64
N PRO A 47 4.25 9.63 10.48
CA PRO A 47 3.36 10.80 10.42
C PRO A 47 2.00 10.57 11.10
N VAL A 48 1.35 9.43 10.85
CA VAL A 48 0.06 9.09 11.48
C VAL A 48 0.22 8.90 12.97
N ARG A 49 1.28 8.20 13.41
CA ARG A 49 1.61 8.04 14.82
C ARG A 49 1.76 9.39 15.52
N HIS A 50 2.42 10.36 14.88
CA HIS A 50 2.61 11.70 15.45
C HIS A 50 1.28 12.44 15.65
N LEU A 51 0.37 12.37 14.67
CA LEU A 51 -0.98 12.96 14.78
C LEU A 51 -1.76 12.36 15.96
N VAL A 52 -1.71 11.04 16.12
CA VAL A 52 -2.42 10.34 17.20
C VAL A 52 -1.80 10.63 18.57
N GLN A 53 -0.48 10.73 18.65
CA GLN A 53 0.25 11.11 19.87
C GLN A 53 -0.12 12.51 20.39
N ALA A 54 -0.45 13.44 19.50
CA ALA A 54 -0.83 14.80 19.86
C ALA A 54 -2.20 14.86 20.56
N VAL A 55 -3.09 13.89 20.32
CA VAL A 55 -4.44 13.85 20.89
C VAL A 55 -4.54 12.87 22.07
N ILE A 56 -3.91 11.69 21.96
CA ILE A 56 -4.00 10.64 22.98
C ILE A 56 -2.82 10.74 23.94
N SER A 57 -3.10 11.18 25.17
CA SER A 57 -2.08 11.35 26.23
C SER A 57 -1.81 10.07 27.03
N ARG A 58 -2.79 9.17 27.14
CA ARG A 58 -2.69 7.92 27.92
C ARG A 58 -3.60 6.84 27.33
N GLY A 59 -3.17 5.58 27.43
CA GLY A 59 -3.90 4.43 26.90
C GLY A 59 -3.23 3.82 25.68
N ARG A 60 -3.79 2.72 25.19
CA ARG A 60 -3.32 2.07 23.97
C ARG A 60 -4.23 2.45 22.82
N ALA A 61 -3.68 2.91 21.71
CA ALA A 61 -4.41 3.20 20.48
C ALA A 61 -3.93 2.27 19.36
N GLU A 62 -4.86 1.53 18.79
CA GLU A 62 -4.64 0.78 17.56
C GLU A 62 -5.26 1.55 16.41
N VAL A 63 -4.42 1.92 15.45
CA VAL A 63 -4.80 2.67 14.26
C VAL A 63 -4.70 1.72 13.07
N HIS A 64 -5.76 1.58 12.31
CA HIS A 64 -5.80 0.79 11.09
C HIS A 64 -6.03 1.71 9.90
N LEU A 65 -5.08 1.73 8.97
CA LEU A 65 -5.16 2.47 7.72
C LEU A 65 -5.52 1.51 6.59
N SER A 66 -6.63 1.79 5.91
CA SER A 66 -7.02 1.13 4.66
C SER A 66 -7.01 2.15 3.53
N ILE A 67 -6.44 1.76 2.39
CA ILE A 67 -6.43 2.57 1.17
C ILE A 67 -6.98 1.69 0.05
N GLU A 68 -8.11 2.12 -0.51
CA GLU A 68 -8.78 1.47 -1.62
C GLU A 68 -8.71 2.37 -2.85
N GLU A 69 -8.23 1.86 -3.98
CA GLU A 69 -8.30 2.55 -5.25
C GLU A 69 -9.68 2.28 -5.87
N VAL A 70 -10.53 3.31 -5.88
CA VAL A 70 -11.93 3.24 -6.33
C VAL A 70 -12.04 3.59 -7.83
N GLY A 71 -10.98 4.20 -8.40
CA GLY A 71 -10.92 4.66 -9.79
C GLY A 71 -10.60 3.57 -10.82
N ASN A 72 -10.70 3.95 -12.09
CA ASN A 72 -10.40 3.10 -13.23
C ASN A 72 -8.91 2.71 -13.17
N ARG A 73 -8.61 1.46 -12.74
CA ARG A 73 -7.25 0.95 -12.52
C ARG A 73 -6.29 1.46 -13.59
N LYS A 74 -5.32 2.29 -13.23
CA LYS A 74 -4.07 2.38 -14.00
C LYS A 74 -3.32 1.08 -13.75
N ILE A 75 -3.73 -0.01 -14.40
CA ILE A 75 -2.96 -1.26 -14.41
C ILE A 75 -1.66 -0.92 -15.14
N ALA A 76 -0.66 -0.49 -14.40
CA ALA A 76 0.67 -0.30 -14.94
C ALA A 76 1.29 -1.69 -15.04
N VAL A 77 1.47 -2.22 -16.24
CA VAL A 77 2.21 -3.47 -16.41
C VAL A 77 3.69 -3.12 -16.41
N LYS A 78 4.45 -3.72 -15.49
CA LYS A 78 5.92 -3.66 -15.50
C LYS A 78 6.47 -4.94 -16.10
N VAL A 79 7.60 -4.80 -16.79
CA VAL A 79 8.38 -5.94 -17.25
C VAL A 79 9.43 -6.24 -16.18
N ASP A 80 9.47 -7.47 -15.69
CA ASP A 80 10.62 -7.96 -14.94
C ASP A 80 11.78 -8.18 -15.92
N LYS A 81 12.69 -7.20 -15.99
CA LYS A 81 13.80 -7.20 -16.93
C LYS A 81 14.83 -8.29 -16.64
N GLU A 82 15.03 -8.64 -15.36
CA GLU A 82 15.99 -9.68 -14.97
C GLU A 82 15.48 -11.05 -15.38
N LEU A 83 14.19 -11.32 -15.13
CA LEU A 83 13.55 -12.56 -15.55
C LEU A 83 13.46 -12.65 -17.07
N ALA A 84 13.10 -11.57 -17.76
CA ALA A 84 13.07 -11.52 -19.22
C ALA A 84 14.44 -11.83 -19.85
N MET A 85 15.51 -11.27 -19.28
CA MET A 85 16.89 -11.54 -19.73
C MET A 85 17.29 -12.99 -19.49
N THR A 86 16.85 -13.58 -18.39
CA THR A 86 17.11 -14.99 -18.06
C THR A 86 16.43 -15.91 -19.08
N TYR A 87 15.15 -15.67 -19.40
CA TYR A 87 14.43 -16.41 -20.43
C TYR A 87 15.08 -16.26 -21.81
N TYR A 88 15.48 -15.05 -22.19
CA TYR A 88 16.16 -14.82 -23.47
C TYR A 88 17.42 -15.69 -23.63
N LYS A 89 18.28 -15.71 -22.61
CA LYS A 89 19.51 -16.52 -22.62
C LYS A 89 19.23 -18.01 -22.79
N ILE A 90 18.27 -18.54 -22.02
CA ILE A 90 17.89 -19.96 -22.09
C ILE A 90 17.34 -20.33 -23.48
N LEU A 91 16.49 -19.46 -24.05
CA LEU A 91 15.91 -19.69 -25.38
C LEU A 91 16.97 -19.61 -26.48
N GLU A 92 17.93 -18.68 -26.36
CA GLU A 92 19.03 -18.52 -27.31
C GLU A 92 20.00 -19.71 -27.26
N ASP A 93 20.35 -20.17 -26.05
CA ASP A 93 21.19 -21.37 -25.85
C ASP A 93 20.52 -22.60 -26.45
N LEU A 94 19.21 -22.76 -26.26
CA LEU A 94 18.44 -23.86 -26.83
C LEU A 94 18.35 -23.77 -28.36
N ARG A 95 18.17 -22.56 -28.91
CA ARG A 95 18.15 -22.31 -30.36
C ARG A 95 19.46 -22.76 -31.01
N VAL A 96 20.59 -22.38 -30.40
CA VAL A 96 21.93 -22.77 -30.86
C VAL A 96 22.13 -24.28 -30.75
N PHE A 97 21.76 -24.89 -29.62
CA PHE A 97 21.88 -26.33 -29.39
C PHE A 97 21.06 -27.16 -30.40
N LEU A 98 19.87 -26.70 -30.75
CA LEU A 98 18.96 -27.35 -31.71
C LEU A 98 19.20 -26.96 -33.17
N ALA A 99 20.17 -26.08 -33.44
CA ALA A 99 20.46 -25.53 -34.76
C ALA A 99 19.23 -24.92 -35.47
N LEU A 100 18.39 -24.20 -34.71
CA LEU A 100 17.22 -23.52 -35.25
C LEU A 100 17.60 -22.18 -35.90
N GLU A 101 17.10 -21.96 -37.11
CA GLU A 101 17.33 -20.72 -37.87
C GLU A 101 16.46 -19.55 -37.38
N GLU A 102 15.32 -19.85 -36.74
CA GLU A 102 14.38 -18.84 -36.27
C GLU A 102 14.92 -18.12 -35.02
N PRO A 103 15.00 -16.78 -35.02
CA PRO A 103 15.48 -16.01 -33.88
C PRO A 103 14.46 -16.01 -32.73
N VAL A 104 14.94 -15.89 -31.49
CA VAL A 104 14.08 -15.69 -30.32
C VAL A 104 13.33 -14.35 -30.47
N ARG A 105 12.00 -14.39 -30.46
CA ARG A 105 11.14 -13.21 -30.60
C ARG A 105 10.71 -12.69 -29.24
N LEU A 106 10.36 -11.42 -29.18
CA LEU A 106 9.86 -10.79 -27.96
C LEU A 106 8.62 -11.53 -27.42
N ASP A 107 7.73 -11.99 -28.31
CA ASP A 107 6.53 -12.77 -27.98
C ASP A 107 6.85 -14.06 -27.21
N ASN A 108 8.00 -14.70 -27.49
CA ASN A 108 8.44 -15.89 -26.77
C ASN A 108 8.84 -15.59 -25.33
N ILE A 109 9.19 -14.34 -25.02
CA ILE A 109 9.63 -13.88 -23.70
C ILE A 109 8.45 -13.31 -22.91
N ILE A 110 7.67 -12.39 -23.51
CA ILE A 110 6.54 -11.74 -22.81
C ILE A 110 5.38 -12.69 -22.49
N SER A 111 5.28 -13.81 -23.22
CA SER A 111 4.30 -14.87 -22.94
C SER A 111 4.70 -15.73 -21.75
N GLN A 112 5.93 -15.63 -21.25
CA GLN A 112 6.38 -16.44 -20.12
C GLN A 112 5.80 -15.93 -18.80
N PRO A 113 5.38 -16.85 -17.91
CA PRO A 113 4.87 -16.49 -16.59
C PRO A 113 5.87 -15.62 -15.82
N GLY A 114 5.38 -14.51 -15.26
CA GLY A 114 6.16 -13.60 -14.43
C GLY A 114 6.94 -12.52 -15.18
N VAL A 115 7.01 -12.55 -16.52
CA VAL A 115 7.70 -11.50 -17.28
C VAL A 115 6.90 -10.20 -17.30
N LEU A 116 5.59 -10.28 -17.51
CA LEU A 116 4.66 -9.17 -17.36
C LEU A 116 4.03 -9.22 -15.97
N VAL A 117 4.38 -8.26 -15.13
CA VAL A 117 3.90 -8.18 -13.76
C VAL A 117 2.97 -6.98 -13.63
N PRO A 118 1.75 -7.15 -13.10
CA PRO A 118 0.94 -6.01 -12.71
C PRO A 118 1.68 -5.23 -11.63
N SER A 119 2.03 -3.98 -11.94
CA SER A 119 2.51 -3.02 -10.96
C SER A 119 1.29 -2.31 -10.39
N GLU A 120 0.97 -2.66 -9.14
CA GLU A 120 0.33 -1.69 -8.25
C GLU A 120 1.38 -0.59 -8.04
N ILE A 121 1.25 0.52 -8.78
CA ILE A 121 2.02 1.72 -8.46
C ILE A 121 1.21 2.37 -7.33
N PRO A 122 1.71 2.38 -6.08
CA PRO A 122 1.05 3.11 -5.02
C PRO A 122 0.88 4.55 -5.49
N ALA A 123 -0.28 5.16 -5.26
CA ALA A 123 -0.49 6.55 -5.66
C ALA A 123 0.58 7.45 -5.00
N ASP A 124 0.86 8.60 -5.63
CA ASP A 124 1.94 9.49 -5.19
C ASP A 124 1.77 9.82 -3.70
N VAL A 125 2.87 9.67 -2.94
CA VAL A 125 2.91 9.94 -1.50
C VAL A 125 2.38 11.34 -1.17
N ASN A 126 2.63 12.31 -2.04
CA ASN A 126 2.19 13.70 -1.86
C ASN A 126 0.68 13.88 -2.09
N GLU A 127 0.07 13.06 -2.95
CA GLU A 127 -1.37 13.11 -3.24
C GLU A 127 -2.18 12.37 -2.16
N ILE A 128 -1.61 11.29 -1.60
CA ILE A 128 -2.28 10.46 -0.60
C ILE A 128 -2.25 11.09 0.80
N TRP A 129 -1.15 11.74 1.18
CA TRP A 129 -0.99 12.26 2.55
C TRP A 129 -2.17 13.15 3.01
N PRO A 130 -2.67 14.12 2.22
CA PRO A 130 -3.80 14.93 2.61
C PRO A 130 -5.07 14.13 2.94
N LEU A 131 -5.30 13.01 2.24
CA LEU A 131 -6.43 12.12 2.50
C LEU A 131 -6.25 11.36 3.81
N ILE A 132 -5.05 10.79 4.03
CA ILE A 132 -4.72 10.10 5.29
C ILE A 132 -4.83 11.05 6.46
N GLU A 133 -4.29 12.27 6.34
CA GLU A 133 -4.32 13.28 7.39
C GLU A 133 -5.77 13.66 7.73
N THR A 134 -6.61 13.88 6.72
CA THR A 134 -8.02 14.22 6.90
C THR A 134 -8.81 13.07 7.54
N ALA A 135 -8.63 11.84 7.07
CA ALA A 135 -9.26 10.66 7.64
C ALA A 135 -8.82 10.44 9.10
N THR A 136 -7.52 10.59 9.39
CA THR A 136 -6.96 10.44 10.75
C THR A 136 -7.54 11.48 11.70
N LYS A 137 -7.58 12.76 11.29
CA LYS A 137 -8.18 13.85 12.09
C LYS A 137 -9.67 13.61 12.36
N THR A 138 -10.39 13.11 11.36
CA THR A 138 -11.82 12.78 11.49
C THR A 138 -12.04 11.63 12.47
N ALA A 139 -11.24 10.56 12.37
CA ALA A 139 -11.29 9.43 13.30
C ALA A 139 -11.00 9.88 14.75
N LEU A 140 -9.98 10.74 14.94
CA LEU A 140 -9.64 11.29 16.25
C LEU A 140 -10.77 12.14 16.85
N ALA A 141 -11.47 12.93 16.02
CA ALA A 141 -12.60 13.75 16.47
C ALA A 141 -13.82 12.92 16.91
N GLN A 142 -13.95 11.68 16.40
CA GLN A 142 -15.05 10.77 16.73
C GLN A 142 -14.77 9.87 17.95
N LEU A 143 -13.59 9.95 18.57
CA LEU A 143 -13.29 9.16 19.78
C LEU A 143 -14.19 9.61 20.95
N VAL A 144 -15.19 8.77 21.28
CA VAL A 144 -16.11 8.95 22.43
C VAL A 144 -15.68 8.13 23.64
#